data_AF-A0A7V9HBM1-F1
#
_entry.id   AF-A0A7V9HBM1-F1
#
_cell.length_a   1.000
_cell.length_b   1.000
_cell.length_c   1.000
_cell.angle_alpha   90.00
_cell.angle_beta   90.00
_cell.angle_gamma   90.00
#
_symmetry.space_group_name_H-M   'P 1'
#
loop_
_entity.id
_entity.type
_entity.pdbx_description
1 polymer ?
#
loop_
_entity_poly.entity_id
_entity_poly.type
_entity_poly.pdbx_seq_one_letter_code
_entity_poly.pdbx_strand_id
1 'polypeptide(L)' 'MDARLRATAVGAGVLALDQVSKALVRANVAPGSRDGVLPGVDLVNTRNTGVAFSLFQDG' A
#
# COMPACT_ATOMS: atom_id res chain seq x y z
N MET A 1 15.75 21.86 -14.32
CA MET A 1 14.45 21.57 -13.67
C MET A 1 14.59 21.84 -12.19
N ASP A 2 13.64 22.58 -11.62
CA ASP A 2 13.54 22.84 -10.18
C ASP A 2 13.41 21.51 -9.40
N ALA A 3 14.16 21.38 -8.31
CA ALA A 3 14.11 20.21 -7.44
C ALA A 3 12.70 19.98 -6.87
N ARG A 4 11.93 21.05 -6.62
CA ARG A 4 10.55 20.97 -6.16
C ARG A 4 9.63 20.31 -7.18
N LEU A 5 9.76 20.69 -8.46
CA LEU A 5 8.96 20.10 -9.53
C LEU A 5 9.23 18.60 -9.68
N ARG A 6 10.50 18.19 -9.58
CA ARG A 6 10.87 16.77 -9.60
C ARG A 6 10.30 16.02 -8.40
N ALA A 7 10.42 16.58 -7.20
CA ALA A 7 9.88 15.98 -5.99
C ALA A 7 8.35 15.80 -6.08
N THR A 8 7.64 16.82 -6.55
CA THR A 8 6.19 16.74 -6.77
C THR A 8 5.83 15.68 -7.80
N ALA A 9 6.54 15.62 -8.93
CA ALA A 9 6.30 14.62 -9.97
C ALA A 9 6.52 13.19 -9.44
N VAL A 10 7.61 12.96 -8.69
CA VAL A 10 7.89 11.67 -8.07
C VAL A 10 6.83 11.32 -7.04
N GLY A 11 6.47 12.25 -6.15
CA GLY A 11 5.45 12.04 -5.13
C GLY A 11 4.08 11.70 -5.73
N ALA A 12 3.66 12.45 -6.74
CA ALA A 12 2.42 12.18 -7.48
C ALA A 12 2.46 10.80 -8.15
N GLY A 13 3.59 10.42 -8.76
CA GLY A 13 3.78 9.10 -9.36
C GLY A 13 3.68 7.98 -8.35
N VAL A 14 4.33 8.11 -7.18
CA VAL A 14 4.26 7.13 -6.09
C VAL A 14 2.83 6.98 -5.59
N LEU A 15 2.12 8.08 -5.35
CA LEU A 15 0.71 8.03 -4.90
C LEU A 15 -0.20 7.36 -5.94
N ALA A 16 -0.02 7.68 -7.22
CA ALA A 16 -0.80 7.06 -8.28
C ALA A 16 -0.57 5.54 -8.34
N LEU A 17 0.70 5.11 -8.32
CA LEU A 17 1.06 3.70 -8.33
C LEU A 17 0.55 2.95 -7.10
N ASP A 18 0.66 3.57 -5.91
CA ASP A 18 0.16 3.02 -4.65
C ASP A 18 -1.35 2.76 -4.72
N GLN A 19 -2.13 3.77 -5.14
CA GLN A 19 -3.57 3.66 -5.17
C GLN A 19 -4.07 2.67 -6.23
N VAL A 20 -3.44 2.64 -7.41
CA VAL A 20 -3.74 1.66 -8.45
C VAL A 20 -3.44 0.25 -7.96
N SER A 21 -2.26 0.03 -7.37
CA SER A 21 -1.87 -1.28 -6.83
C SER A 21 -2.87 -1.77 -5.78
N LYS A 22 -3.24 -0.90 -4.84
CA LYS A 22 -4.24 -1.23 -3.80
C LYS A 22 -5.63 -1.50 -4.39
N ALA A 23 -6.03 -0.77 -5.43
CA ALA A 23 -7.31 -1.01 -6.09
C ALA A 23 -7.34 -2.39 -6.76
N LEU A 24 -6.26 -2.78 -7.45
CA LEU A 24 -6.13 -4.09 -8.07
C LEU A 24 -6.15 -5.22 -7.03
N VAL A 25 -5.41 -5.08 -5.92
CA VAL A 25 -5.43 -6.06 -4.83
C VAL A 25 -6.82 -6.21 -4.23
N ARG A 26 -7.51 -5.10 -3.93
CA ARG A 26 -8.88 -5.16 -3.37
C ARG A 26 -9.89 -5.82 -4.30
N ALA A 27 -9.71 -5.68 -5.61
CA ALA A 27 -10.63 -6.23 -6.59
C ALA A 27 -10.38 -7.71 -6.90
N ASN A 28 -9.15 -8.20 -6.75
CA ASN A 28 -8.74 -9.51 -7.29
C ASN A 28 -8.19 -10.49 -6.25
N VAL A 29 -7.74 -10.02 -5.07
CA VAL A 29 -7.13 -10.87 -4.03
C VAL A 29 -8.10 -11.01 -2.86
N ALA A 30 -8.49 -12.25 -2.55
CA ALA A 30 -9.40 -12.51 -1.46
C ALA A 30 -8.77 -12.10 -0.10
N PRO A 31 -9.52 -11.48 0.82
CA PRO A 31 -8.98 -11.11 2.13
C PRO A 31 -8.36 -12.31 2.85
N GLY A 32 -7.10 -12.18 3.26
CA GLY A 32 -6.34 -13.24 3.94
C GLY A 32 -5.80 -14.36 3.05
N SER A 33 -6.04 -14.36 1.74
CA SER A 33 -5.37 -15.31 0.83
C SER A 33 -3.88 -15.01 0.72
N ARG A 34 -3.08 -16.05 0.46
CA ARG A 34 -1.65 -15.93 0.18
C ARG A 34 -1.42 -16.33 -1.27
N ASP A 35 -1.19 -15.33 -2.11
CA ASP A 35 -1.00 -15.51 -3.53
C ASP A 35 0.49 -15.33 -3.83
N GLY A 36 1.20 -16.43 -4.09
CA GLY A 36 2.64 -16.39 -4.39
C GLY A 36 2.92 -15.68 -5.72
N VAL A 37 3.72 -14.61 -5.70
CA VAL A 37 4.08 -13.84 -6.91
C VAL A 37 5.53 -14.05 -7.34
N LEU A 38 6.42 -14.31 -6.38
CA LEU A 38 7.83 -14.67 -6.59
C LEU A 38 8.26 -15.68 -5.51
N PRO A 39 9.37 -16.41 -5.69
CA PRO A 39 9.88 -17.29 -4.64
C PRO A 39 10.12 -16.53 -3.33
N GLY A 40 9.41 -16.93 -2.27
CA GLY A 40 9.48 -16.28 -0.95
C GLY A 40 8.73 -14.96 -0.82
N VAL A 41 7.93 -14.56 -1.82
CA VAL A 41 7.13 -13.34 -1.79
C VAL A 41 5.68 -13.66 -2.08
N ASP A 42 4.84 -13.45 -1.06
CA ASP A 42 3.40 -13.61 -1.13
C ASP A 42 2.71 -12.26 -1.17
N LEU A 43 1.70 -12.15 -2.03
CA LEU A 43 0.74 -11.06 -2.00
C LEU A 43 -0.43 -11.45 -1.09
N VAL A 44 -0.70 -10.60 -0.09
CA VAL A 44 -1.77 -10.84 0.90
C VAL A 44 -2.62 -9.59 1.04
N ASN A 45 -3.94 -9.74 0.85
CA ASN A 45 -4.89 -8.67 1.11
C ASN A 45 -5.25 -8.63 2.60
N THR A 46 -4.71 -7.64 3.32
CA THR A 46 -4.98 -7.40 4.74
C THR A 46 -5.45 -5.96 4.98
N ARG A 47 -6.23 -5.77 6.05
CA ARG A 47 -6.67 -4.44 6.50
C ARG A 47 -5.99 -4.08 7.82
N ASN A 48 -5.01 -3.17 7.75
CA ASN A 48 -4.38 -2.61 8.94
C ASN A 48 -5.24 -1.47 9.50
N THR A 49 -5.82 -1.66 10.69
CA THR A 49 -6.61 -0.65 11.41
C THR A 49 -5.82 0.06 12.52
N GLY A 50 -4.51 -0.13 12.58
CA GLY A 50 -3.66 0.49 13.60
C GLY A 50 -3.58 -0.26 14.93
N VAL A 51 -3.91 -1.57 14.95
CA VAL A 51 -3.92 -2.40 16.19
C VAL A 51 -2.60 -2.33 16.96
N ALA A 52 -1.46 -2.21 16.26
CA ALA A 52 -0.15 -2.08 16.89
C ALA A 52 0.01 -0.81 17.76
N PHE A 53 -0.87 0.18 17.61
CA PHE A 53 -0.82 1.48 18.29
C PHE A 53 -2.11 1.83 19.04
N SER A 54 -3.01 0.86 19.25
CA SER A 54 -4.30 1.10 19.89
C SER A 54 -4.18 1.69 21.31
N LEU A 55 -3.10 1.38 22.03
CA LEU A 55 -2.80 1.93 23.36
C LEU A 55 -2.52 3.44 23.38
N PHE A 56 -2.31 4.08 22.23
CA PHE A 56 -2.02 5.51 22.10
C PHE A 56 -3.16 6.31 21.47
N GLN A 57 -4.35 5.72 21.28
CA GLN A 57 -5.48 6.38 20.60
C GLN A 57 -6.36 7.25 21.52
N ASP A 58 -6.32 7.05 22.85
CA ASP A 58 -7.15 7.78 23.83
C ASP A 58 -6.46 9.02 24.44
N GLY A 59 -5.63 9.73 23.66
CA GLY A 59 -4.93 10.96 24.09
C GLY A 59 -5.83 12.19 24.15
#